data_AF-A0A917AJR8-F1
#
_entry.id   AF-A0A917AJR8-F1
#
_cell.length_a   1.000
_cell.length_b   1.000
_cell.length_c   1.000
_cell.angle_alpha   90.00
_cell.angle_beta   90.00
_cell.angle_gamma   90.00
#
_symmetry.space_group_name_H-M   'P 1'
#
loop_
_entity.id
_entity.type
_entity.pdbx_description
1 polymer ?
#
loop_
_entity_poly.entity_id
_entity_poly.type
_entity_poly.pdbx_seq_one_letter_code
_entity_poly.pdbx_strand_id
1 'polypeptide(L)'
;MKRVNVLVLVGCLVLLLSLFGCTNKEEPVADYMKMSDFKTLTGYIVLKNGKILLIQGNNVNKKDLEAFTLQEIIHTYNERIFIGFHDGIDSSALVTGVKVKVWYDMIQESDPPQTTVLKFELLEN
;
A
#
# COMPACT_ATOMS: atom_id res chain seq x y z
N MET A 1 45.63 3.04 -53.25
CA MET A 1 45.94 3.20 -51.81
C MET A 1 44.86 4.09 -51.20
N LYS A 2 43.87 3.51 -50.51
CA LYS A 2 42.66 4.21 -50.05
C LYS A 2 43.04 5.14 -48.89
N ARG A 3 43.01 6.45 -49.11
CA ARG A 3 43.11 7.45 -48.04
C ARG A 3 41.79 7.46 -47.28
N VAL A 4 41.67 6.56 -46.31
CA VAL A 4 40.57 6.60 -45.35
C VAL A 4 40.82 7.84 -44.49
N ASN A 5 39.92 8.81 -44.60
CA ASN A 5 39.96 10.07 -43.88
C ASN A 5 40.03 9.80 -42.38
N VAL A 6 41.22 10.04 -41.79
CA VAL A 6 41.49 9.92 -40.35
C VAL A 6 40.46 10.71 -39.53
N LEU A 7 39.92 11.79 -40.10
CA LEU A 7 38.85 12.59 -39.51
C LEU A 7 37.54 11.80 -39.27
N VAL A 8 37.19 10.84 -40.15
CA VAL A 8 35.97 10.02 -40.03
C VAL A 8 36.14 8.95 -38.95
N LEU A 9 37.35 8.40 -38.81
CA LEU A 9 37.68 7.42 -37.77
C LEU A 9 37.67 8.04 -36.37
N VAL A 10 38.18 9.27 -36.22
CA VAL A 10 38.18 9.98 -34.93
C VAL A 10 36.77 10.42 -34.52
N GLY A 11 35.95 10.88 -35.47
CA GLY A 11 34.55 11.23 -35.20
C GLY A 11 33.69 10.03 -34.76
N CYS A 12 33.93 8.85 -35.33
CA CYS A 12 33.21 7.63 -34.97
C CYS A 12 33.62 7.09 -33.58
N LEU A 13 34.87 7.30 -33.18
CA LEU A 13 35.39 6.88 -31.87
C LEU A 13 34.80 7.70 -30.71
N VAL A 14 34.53 8.99 -30.91
CA VAL A 14 33.91 9.86 -29.89
C VAL A 14 32.41 9.55 -29.69
N LEU A 15 31.71 9.13 -30.74
CA LEU A 15 30.29 8.72 -30.71
C LEU A 15 30.05 7.37 -29.99
N LEU A 16 31.06 6.50 -29.94
CA LEU A 16 30.97 5.20 -29.26
C LEU A 16 31.19 5.28 -27.73
N LEU A 17 31.85 6.34 -27.25
CA LEU A 17 32.15 6.53 -25.83
C LEU A 17 30.98 7.10 -25.01
N SER A 18 29.95 7.67 -25.65
CA SER A 18 28.74 8.17 -24.98
C SER A 18 27.71 7.08 -24.68
N LEU A 19 27.91 5.84 -25.15
CA LEU A 19 26.98 4.72 -24.91
C LEU A 19 27.29 3.88 -23.67
N PHE A 20 28.42 4.12 -22.98
CA PHE A 20 28.80 3.39 -21.75
C PHE A 20 28.62 4.24 -20.48
N GLY A 21 27.52 4.99 -20.43
CA GLY A 21 27.20 5.94 -19.35
C GLY A 21 25.91 5.63 -18.58
N CYS A 22 25.55 4.37 -18.38
CA CYS A 22 24.57 3.99 -17.34
C CYS A 22 25.30 3.15 -16.29
N THR A 23 25.96 3.82 -15.34
CA THR A 23 26.22 3.21 -14.05
C THR A 23 24.86 2.87 -13.47
N ASN A 24 24.55 1.58 -13.38
CA ASN A 24 23.50 1.06 -12.51
C ASN A 24 23.91 1.43 -11.09
N LYS A 25 23.58 2.65 -10.67
CA LYS A 25 23.40 2.90 -9.26
C LYS A 25 22.19 2.05 -8.95
N GLU A 26 22.41 0.93 -8.25
CA GLU A 26 21.35 0.38 -7.42
C GLU A 26 20.79 1.59 -6.69
N GLU A 27 19.59 2.01 -7.08
CA GLU A 27 18.87 3.02 -6.34
C GLU A 27 18.88 2.51 -4.90
N PRO A 28 19.38 3.27 -3.92
CA PRO A 28 19.18 2.88 -2.54
C PRO A 28 17.67 2.67 -2.42
N VAL A 29 17.26 1.45 -2.05
CA VAL A 29 15.85 1.10 -1.80
C VAL A 29 15.23 2.27 -1.07
N ALA A 30 14.33 2.94 -1.78
CA ALA A 30 14.20 4.36 -1.60
C ALA A 30 13.76 4.72 -0.18
N ASP A 31 14.23 5.89 0.21
CA ASP A 31 14.03 6.57 1.48
C ASP A 31 12.54 6.75 1.85
N TYR A 32 11.59 6.34 0.99
CA TYR A 32 10.16 6.25 1.28
C TYR A 32 9.81 5.15 2.29
N MET A 33 10.70 4.19 2.55
CA MET A 33 10.55 3.25 3.67
C MET A 33 10.95 3.86 5.02
N LYS A 34 11.40 5.13 5.07
CA LYS A 34 11.46 5.85 6.35
C LYS A 34 10.04 6.03 6.86
N MET A 35 9.76 5.20 7.85
CA MET A 35 8.67 5.12 8.81
C MET A 35 8.14 6.45 9.42
N SER A 36 8.46 7.63 8.87
CA SER A 36 8.45 8.88 9.62
C SER A 36 7.10 9.59 9.71
N ASP A 37 6.08 9.21 8.93
CA ASP A 37 4.74 9.84 9.03
C ASP A 37 3.60 8.84 8.77
N PHE A 38 3.60 7.69 9.46
CA PHE A 38 2.49 6.75 9.29
C PHE A 38 1.17 7.34 9.77
N LYS A 39 0.24 7.48 8.82
CA LYS A 39 -1.15 7.85 9.06
C LYS A 39 -1.84 6.68 9.76
N THR A 40 -2.80 6.98 10.63
CA THR A 40 -3.52 5.95 11.40
C THR A 40 -5.01 6.02 11.17
N LEU A 41 -5.65 4.86 11.03
CA LEU A 41 -7.10 4.72 11.10
C LEU A 41 -7.47 3.92 12.34
N THR A 42 -8.66 4.18 12.88
CA THR A 42 -9.20 3.43 14.02
C THR A 42 -10.63 3.04 13.71
N GLY A 43 -10.95 1.76 13.92
CA GLY A 43 -12.26 1.24 13.57
C GLY A 43 -12.46 -0.20 14.00
N TYR A 44 -13.63 -0.74 13.67
CA TYR A 44 -13.98 -2.13 13.92
C TYR A 44 -13.73 -2.98 12.69
N ILE A 45 -13.20 -4.17 12.90
CA ILE A 45 -12.94 -5.15 11.85
C ILE A 45 -14.22 -5.86 11.44
N VAL A 46 -14.35 -6.11 10.14
CA VAL A 46 -15.35 -6.99 9.54
C VAL A 46 -14.63 -7.97 8.60
N LEU A 47 -14.74 -9.26 8.90
CA LEU A 47 -14.24 -10.34 8.05
C LEU A 47 -15.41 -10.98 7.30
N LYS A 48 -15.51 -10.75 5.99
CA LYS A 48 -16.55 -11.32 5.12
C LYS A 48 -15.98 -11.63 3.75
N ASN A 49 -16.29 -12.82 3.22
CA ASN A 49 -15.90 -13.25 1.88
C ASN A 49 -14.39 -13.10 1.58
N GLY A 50 -13.54 -13.40 2.57
CA GLY A 50 -12.07 -13.27 2.44
C GLY A 50 -11.56 -11.82 2.38
N LYS A 51 -12.43 -10.82 2.56
CA LYS A 51 -12.06 -9.41 2.64
C LYS A 51 -12.12 -8.92 4.08
N ILE A 52 -11.27 -7.94 4.37
CA ILE A 52 -11.20 -7.26 5.66
C ILE A 52 -11.62 -5.82 5.43
N LEU A 53 -12.71 -5.42 6.08
CA LEU A 53 -13.24 -4.06 6.03
C LEU A 53 -13.08 -3.44 7.42
N LEU A 54 -12.55 -2.22 7.46
CA LEU A 54 -12.45 -1.42 8.67
C LEU A 54 -13.57 -0.38 8.67
N ILE A 55 -14.47 -0.48 9.66
CA ILE A 55 -15.57 0.45 9.85
C ILE A 55 -15.18 1.49 10.89
N GLN A 56 -15.14 2.75 10.48
CA GLN A 56 -14.79 3.89 11.31
C GLN A 56 -16.05 4.56 11.87
N GLY A 57 -15.85 5.53 12.77
CA GLY A 57 -16.92 6.29 13.38
C GLY A 57 -17.38 5.78 14.75
N ASN A 58 -18.19 6.60 15.41
CA ASN A 58 -18.55 6.43 16.82
C ASN A 58 -19.86 5.64 17.02
N ASN A 59 -20.70 5.52 15.98
CA ASN A 59 -22.03 4.93 16.05
C ASN A 59 -22.09 3.53 15.38
N VAL A 60 -21.06 2.71 15.60
CA VAL A 60 -21.00 1.37 15.03
C VAL A 60 -21.71 0.37 15.94
N ASN A 61 -22.75 -0.29 15.42
CA ASN A 61 -23.43 -1.36 16.13
C ASN A 61 -22.78 -2.70 15.77
N LYS A 62 -22.08 -3.30 16.74
CA LYS A 62 -21.36 -4.57 16.55
C LYS A 62 -22.28 -5.73 16.12
N LYS A 63 -23.56 -5.72 16.49
CA LYS A 63 -24.51 -6.76 16.06
C LYS A 63 -24.73 -6.75 14.56
N ASP A 64 -24.73 -5.56 13.95
CA ASP A 64 -24.92 -5.40 12.51
C ASP A 64 -23.71 -5.95 11.76
N LEU A 65 -22.50 -5.76 12.28
CA LEU A 65 -21.26 -6.25 11.68
C LEU A 65 -21.24 -7.79 11.52
N GLU A 66 -21.82 -8.49 12.50
CA GLU A 66 -21.93 -9.95 12.47
C GLU A 66 -23.10 -10.41 11.59
N ALA A 67 -24.27 -9.78 11.75
CA ALA A 67 -25.52 -10.22 11.13
C ALA A 67 -25.62 -9.90 9.64
N PHE A 68 -25.10 -8.74 9.20
CA PHE A 68 -25.27 -8.26 7.83
C PHE A 68 -24.31 -8.93 6.85
N THR A 69 -24.72 -8.93 5.59
CA THR A 69 -23.86 -9.22 4.44
C THR A 69 -22.87 -8.09 4.21
N LEU A 70 -21.79 -8.37 3.45
CA LEU A 70 -20.80 -7.33 3.11
C LEU A 70 -21.43 -6.12 2.40
N GLN A 71 -22.42 -6.35 1.51
CA GLN A 71 -23.08 -5.27 0.78
C GLN A 71 -23.97 -4.41 1.68
N GLU A 72 -24.71 -5.03 2.61
CA GLU A 72 -25.51 -4.30 3.60
C GLU A 72 -24.63 -3.46 4.52
N ILE A 73 -23.47 -3.97 4.95
CA ILE A 73 -22.48 -3.22 5.74
C ILE A 73 -21.95 -2.03 4.95
N ILE A 74 -21.56 -2.24 3.69
CA ILE A 74 -21.07 -1.17 2.79
C ILE A 74 -22.13 -0.08 2.60
N HIS A 75 -23.40 -0.46 2.47
CA HIS A 75 -24.50 0.50 2.32
C HIS A 75 -24.86 1.23 3.60
N THR A 76 -24.72 0.57 4.76
CA THR A 76 -25.09 1.11 6.08
C THR A 76 -24.03 2.07 6.63
N TYR A 77 -22.74 1.74 6.43
CA TYR A 77 -21.63 2.48 7.03
C TYR A 77 -20.85 3.28 5.98
N ASN A 78 -20.92 4.60 6.02
CA ASN A 78 -20.24 5.49 5.07
C ASN A 78 -18.73 5.58 5.31
N GLU A 79 -18.31 5.58 6.56
CA GLU A 79 -16.89 5.64 6.92
C GLU A 79 -16.30 4.23 6.98
N ARG A 80 -15.87 3.74 5.83
CA ARG A 80 -15.39 2.36 5.65
C ARG A 80 -14.20 2.33 4.70
N ILE A 81 -13.31 1.37 4.89
CA ILE A 81 -12.15 1.17 4.03
C ILE A 81 -11.78 -0.30 4.00
N PHE A 82 -11.48 -0.85 2.82
CA PHE A 82 -10.88 -2.19 2.75
C PHE A 82 -9.42 -2.13 3.15
N ILE A 83 -8.99 -3.09 3.95
CA ILE A 83 -7.60 -3.19 4.39
C ILE A 83 -6.99 -4.51 3.92
N GLY A 84 -5.80 -4.43 3.34
CA GLY A 84 -4.88 -5.55 3.18
C GLY A 84 -3.74 -5.43 4.20
N PHE A 85 -2.91 -6.47 4.33
CA PHE A 85 -1.74 -6.46 5.19
C PHE A 85 -0.48 -6.68 4.35
N HIS A 86 0.59 -5.98 4.70
CA HIS A 86 1.91 -6.29 4.17
C HIS A 86 2.36 -7.69 4.59
N ASP A 87 3.16 -8.34 3.75
CA ASP A 87 3.70 -9.67 4.03
C ASP A 87 4.45 -9.69 5.37
N GLY A 88 4.22 -10.76 6.14
CA GLY A 88 4.84 -10.95 7.46
C GLY A 88 4.08 -10.36 8.65
N ILE A 89 2.96 -9.65 8.43
CA ILE A 89 2.08 -9.22 9.51
C ILE A 89 1.14 -10.37 9.90
N ASP A 90 1.24 -10.84 11.14
CA ASP A 90 0.30 -11.81 11.70
C ASP A 90 -1.05 -11.13 12.02
N SER A 91 -2.07 -11.45 11.24
CA SER A 91 -3.44 -10.95 11.39
C SER A 91 -4.39 -11.99 11.98
N SER A 92 -3.88 -13.10 12.52
CA SER A 92 -4.69 -14.21 13.07
C SER A 92 -5.57 -13.79 14.26
N ALA A 93 -5.17 -12.75 14.99
CA ALA A 93 -5.95 -12.20 16.10
C ALA A 93 -7.11 -11.29 15.65
N LEU A 94 -7.22 -10.98 14.36
CA LEU A 94 -8.33 -10.18 13.83
C LEU A 94 -9.58 -11.06 13.70
N VAL A 95 -10.66 -10.63 14.33
CA VAL A 95 -11.99 -11.21 14.18
C VAL A 95 -13.01 -10.10 13.97
N THR A 96 -14.18 -10.41 13.42
CA THR A 96 -15.24 -9.40 13.28
C THR A 96 -15.59 -8.79 14.65
N GLY A 97 -15.82 -7.48 14.68
CA GLY A 97 -16.24 -6.74 15.87
C GLY A 97 -15.12 -6.27 16.82
N VAL A 98 -13.86 -6.69 16.63
CA VAL A 98 -12.74 -6.14 17.40
C VAL A 98 -12.39 -4.74 16.89
N LYS A 99 -12.04 -3.86 17.83
CA LYS A 99 -11.58 -2.51 17.51
C LYS A 99 -10.07 -2.52 17.35
N VAL A 100 -9.57 -1.85 16.33
CA VAL A 100 -8.14 -1.78 16.04
C VAL A 100 -7.72 -0.37 15.68
N LYS A 101 -6.44 -0.09 15.88
CA LYS A 101 -5.73 1.02 15.25
C LYS A 101 -4.78 0.44 14.20
N VAL A 102 -4.84 0.94 12.97
CA VAL A 102 -3.97 0.51 11.87
C VAL A 102 -3.10 1.66 11.41
N TRP A 103 -1.83 1.37 11.11
CA TRP A 103 -0.89 2.27 10.46
C TRP A 103 -0.79 1.90 8.98
N TYR A 104 -0.84 2.91 8.12
CA TYR A 104 -0.84 2.73 6.67
C TYR A 104 -0.01 3.82 5.97
N ASP A 105 0.33 3.56 4.71
CA ASP A 105 1.06 4.50 3.85
C ASP A 105 0.10 5.33 2.99
N MET A 106 -0.57 4.67 2.04
CA MET A 106 -1.43 5.31 1.03
C MET A 106 -2.84 4.73 1.01
N ILE A 107 -3.85 5.59 0.79
CA ILE A 107 -5.22 5.17 0.47
C ILE A 107 -5.40 5.24 -1.05
N GLN A 108 -5.84 4.14 -1.64
CA GLN A 108 -6.19 4.03 -3.04
C GLN A 108 -7.61 4.55 -3.27
N GLU A 109 -7.76 5.45 -4.24
CA GLU A 109 -9.05 6.06 -4.59
C GLU A 109 -9.98 5.04 -5.26
N SER A 110 -10.98 4.59 -4.51
CA SER A 110 -12.02 3.64 -4.91
C SER A 110 -13.20 3.73 -3.94
N ASP A 111 -14.30 3.00 -4.19
CA ASP A 111 -15.45 2.93 -3.29
C ASP A 111 -15.85 1.47 -2.98
N PRO A 112 -15.69 0.99 -1.74
CA PRO A 112 -14.96 1.62 -0.63
C PRO A 112 -13.48 1.87 -0.99
N PRO A 113 -12.83 2.89 -0.39
CA PRO A 113 -11.39 3.08 -0.52
C PRO A 113 -10.62 1.85 -0.03
N GLN A 114 -9.34 1.74 -0.40
CA GLN A 114 -8.50 0.61 0.00
C GLN A 114 -7.14 1.07 0.51
N THR A 115 -6.54 0.32 1.43
CA THR A 115 -5.17 0.59 1.89
C THR A 115 -4.45 -0.69 2.31
N THR A 116 -3.12 -0.62 2.34
CA THR A 116 -2.26 -1.69 2.87
C THR A 116 -1.77 -1.29 4.26
N VAL A 117 -2.06 -2.14 5.23
CA VAL A 117 -1.67 -1.96 6.62
C VAL A 117 -0.23 -2.42 6.82
N LEU A 118 0.54 -1.58 7.49
CA LEU A 118 1.96 -1.79 7.82
C LEU A 118 2.15 -2.29 9.26
N LYS A 119 1.20 -1.98 10.12
CA LYS A 119 1.14 -2.39 11.52
C LYS A 119 -0.28 -2.21 12.03
N PHE A 120 -0.70 -3.03 12.99
CA PHE A 120 -1.92 -2.77 13.73
C PHE A 120 -1.74 -3.01 15.23
N GLU A 121 -2.69 -2.51 16.00
CA GLU A 121 -2.82 -2.70 17.43
C GLU A 121 -4.29 -3.02 17.72
N LEU A 122 -4.54 -4.06 18.51
CA LEU A 122 -5.87 -4.34 19.05
C LEU A 122 -6.15 -3.31 20.15
N LEU A 123 -7.25 -2.58 20.02
CA LEU A 123 -7.73 -1.71 21.07
C LEU A 123 -8.69 -2.54 21.91
N GLU A 124 -8.22 -3.00 23.08
CA GLU A 124 -9.08 -3.70 24.03
C GLU A 124 -10.34 -2.86 24.33
N ASN A 125 -11.44 -3.57 24.53
CA ASN A 125 -12.75 -2.99 24.75
C ASN A 125 -13.16 -3.10 26.22
#